data_AF-B4I1Y7-F1
#
_entry.id   AF-B4I1Y7-F1
#
_cell.length_a   1.000
_cell.length_b   1.000
_cell.length_c   1.000
_cell.angle_alpha   90.00
_cell.angle_beta   90.00
_cell.angle_gamma   90.00
#
_symmetry.space_group_name_H-M   'P 1'
#
loop_
_entity.id
_entity.type
_entity.pdbx_description
1 polymer ?
#
loop_
_entity_poly.entity_id
_entity_poly.type
_entity_poly.pdbx_seq_one_letter_code
_entity_poly.pdbx_strand_id
1 'polypeptide(L)'
;MPKPSIQDSISLKSSNSSVFLEDDQFENLEEEHEDCISLSSDLTRVQSVILDHKQFKAARTIQRYFHGWLVRENYRKLLKSAIIIQKWWRRFEAQRNLLYVAESALQSAVLAHYEKSATLIQTLYRGWWSRKHIFDLTMLKSVQIMLAKDLIHSLLKYLHATKNSEMLPGIYTIRDSSICLETLEELMATFGFRYYNDHACYKMKETL
;
A
#
# COMPACT_ATOMS: atom_id res chain seq x y z
N MET A 1 -5.02 6.24 -6.65
CA MET A 1 -3.92 7.06 -7.21
C MET A 1 -4.32 8.52 -7.16
N PRO A 2 -3.56 9.43 -6.51
CA PRO A 2 -3.70 10.86 -6.74
C PRO A 2 -2.83 11.30 -7.92
N LYS A 3 -3.38 12.17 -8.77
CA LYS A 3 -2.72 12.73 -9.97
C LYS A 3 -1.60 13.70 -9.55
N PRO A 4 -0.45 13.74 -10.25
CA PRO A 4 0.50 14.83 -10.08
C PRO A 4 -0.04 16.10 -10.77
N SER A 5 0.00 17.20 -10.02
CA SER A 5 -0.33 18.56 -10.44
C SER A 5 0.65 19.02 -11.52
N ILE A 6 0.09 19.34 -12.69
CA ILE A 6 0.75 20.11 -13.73
C ILE A 6 0.74 21.56 -13.27
N GLN A 7 1.92 22.14 -13.08
CA GLN A 7 2.26 23.54 -13.39
C GLN A 7 3.69 23.82 -12.91
N ASP A 8 4.64 23.72 -13.84
CA ASP A 8 5.78 24.63 -13.94
C ASP A 8 6.21 24.61 -15.41
N SER A 9 5.71 25.58 -16.15
CA SER A 9 6.01 25.81 -17.55
C SER A 9 7.45 26.31 -17.69
N ILE A 10 8.40 25.39 -17.85
CA ILE A 10 9.73 25.74 -18.33
C ILE A 10 9.62 25.92 -19.84
N SER A 11 9.57 27.20 -20.24
CA SER A 11 9.68 27.68 -21.61
C SER A 11 10.87 27.00 -22.32
N LEU A 12 10.60 26.03 -23.19
CA LEU A 12 11.55 25.60 -24.22
C LEU A 12 11.76 26.77 -25.18
N LYS A 13 12.79 27.59 -24.93
CA LYS A 13 13.42 28.33 -26.02
C LYS A 13 14.13 27.29 -26.87
N SER A 14 13.54 27.02 -28.04
CA SER A 14 14.24 26.46 -29.19
C SER A 14 15.35 27.43 -29.55
N SER A 15 16.52 27.24 -28.94
CA SER A 15 17.75 27.82 -29.41
C SER A 15 18.28 26.86 -30.47
N ASN A 16 18.08 27.22 -31.73
CA ASN A 16 18.91 26.73 -32.81
C ASN A 16 20.37 26.88 -32.35
N SER A 17 21.04 25.77 -32.01
CA SER A 17 22.47 25.77 -31.77
C SER A 17 23.15 25.81 -33.14
N SER A 18 23.10 26.99 -33.75
CA SER A 18 24.07 27.41 -34.73
C SER A 18 25.44 27.37 -34.05
N VAL A 19 26.26 26.43 -34.50
CA VAL A 19 27.72 26.50 -34.58
C VAL A 19 28.29 27.77 -33.94
N PHE A 20 28.76 27.65 -32.71
CA PHE A 20 29.87 28.46 -32.24
C PHE A 20 31.02 27.47 -32.04
N LEU A 21 31.90 27.43 -33.05
CA LEU A 21 33.27 27.00 -32.84
C LEU A 21 33.86 28.11 -31.97
N GLU A 22 33.96 27.88 -30.67
CA GLU A 22 34.82 28.73 -29.85
C GLU A 22 36.24 28.57 -30.40
N ASP A 23 36.68 29.61 -31.08
CA ASP A 23 38.08 29.93 -31.35
C ASP A 23 38.77 30.10 -30.00
N ASP A 24 39.14 29.00 -29.38
CA ASP A 24 39.98 29.01 -28.19
C ASP A 24 41.30 28.30 -28.47
N GLN A 25 42.32 29.16 -28.56
CA GLN A 25 43.72 28.89 -28.22
C GLN A 25 44.52 28.11 -29.26
N PHE A 26 44.77 28.77 -30.40
CA PHE A 26 46.13 28.80 -30.92
C PHE A 26 46.88 29.82 -30.05
N GLU A 27 47.44 29.35 -28.93
CA GLU A 27 48.45 30.12 -28.21
C GLU A 27 49.53 30.55 -29.21
N ASN A 28 49.92 31.82 -29.14
CA ASN A 28 51.16 32.32 -29.72
C ASN A 28 52.32 31.45 -29.20
N LEU A 29 52.66 30.40 -29.95
CA LEU A 29 53.99 29.81 -29.88
C LEU A 29 54.90 30.84 -30.56
N GLU A 30 55.53 31.66 -29.74
CA GLU A 30 56.65 32.51 -30.11
C GLU A 30 57.59 31.72 -31.02
N GLU A 31 57.65 32.11 -32.30
CA GLU A 31 58.64 31.59 -33.24
C GLU A 31 60.00 32.14 -32.81
N GLU A 32 60.71 31.38 -31.97
CA GLU A 32 62.16 31.51 -31.93
C GLU A 32 62.69 31.09 -33.30
N HIS A 33 63.23 32.10 -34.00
CA HIS A 33 63.93 32.01 -35.26
C HIS A 33 65.15 31.07 -35.14
N GLU A 34 64.95 29.77 -35.36
CA GLU A 34 66.06 28.88 -35.73
C GLU A 34 66.17 28.81 -37.26
N ASP A 35 67.28 29.36 -37.73
CA ASP A 35 67.83 29.40 -39.09
C ASP A 35 67.32 28.30 -40.05
N CYS A 36 66.44 28.72 -40.96
CA CYS A 36 66.02 27.89 -42.09
C CYS A 36 67.19 27.71 -43.06
N ILE A 37 67.71 26.48 -43.15
CA ILE A 37 68.63 26.06 -44.20
C ILE A 37 67.91 26.22 -45.55
N SER A 38 68.20 27.31 -46.26
CA SER A 38 67.65 27.58 -47.58
C SER A 38 68.19 26.56 -48.59
N LEU A 39 67.40 25.55 -48.92
CA LEU A 39 67.69 24.66 -50.04
C LEU A 39 67.44 25.43 -51.34
N SER A 40 68.43 26.22 -51.77
CA SER A 40 68.44 26.94 -53.04
C SER A 40 68.36 25.93 -54.18
N SER A 41 67.15 25.73 -54.69
CA SER A 41 66.89 25.03 -55.94
C SER A 41 66.26 26.04 -56.88
N ASP A 42 66.96 26.39 -57.96
CA ASP A 42 66.47 27.29 -59.01
C ASP A 42 65.33 26.58 -59.78
N LEU A 43 64.16 26.50 -59.15
CA LEU A 43 62.96 25.88 -59.71
C LEU A 43 62.33 26.83 -60.73
N THR A 44 62.03 26.30 -61.92
CA THR A 44 61.28 27.05 -62.93
C THR A 44 59.86 27.33 -62.40
N ARG A 45 59.24 28.45 -62.78
CA ARG A 45 57.87 28.86 -62.35
C ARG A 45 56.84 27.73 -62.35
N VAL A 46 56.87 26.85 -63.36
CA VAL A 46 55.96 25.71 -63.48
C VAL A 46 56.18 24.66 -62.37
N GLN A 47 57.43 24.41 -61.99
CA GLN A 47 57.78 23.45 -60.95
C GLN A 47 57.35 23.94 -59.55
N SER A 48 57.46 25.24 -59.27
CA SER A 48 56.96 25.85 -58.04
C SER A 48 55.43 25.67 -57.90
N VAL A 49 54.65 25.95 -58.95
CA VAL A 49 53.19 25.76 -58.92
C VAL A 49 52.79 24.29 -58.69
N ILE A 50 53.54 23.34 -59.26
CA ILE A 50 53.31 21.91 -59.05
C ILE A 50 53.63 21.52 -57.59
N LEU A 51 54.71 22.06 -57.01
CA LEU A 51 55.09 21.83 -55.62
C LEU A 51 54.01 22.37 -54.68
N ASP A 52 53.57 23.61 -54.88
CA ASP A 52 52.52 24.25 -54.08
C ASP A 52 51.22 23.45 -54.13
N HIS A 53 50.82 22.95 -55.32
CA HIS A 53 49.64 22.11 -55.45
C HIS A 53 49.77 20.78 -54.66
N LYS A 54 50.95 20.16 -54.68
CA LYS A 54 51.21 18.93 -53.91
C LYS A 54 51.18 19.19 -52.40
N GLN A 55 51.80 20.28 -51.96
CA GLN A 55 51.78 20.70 -50.55
C GLN A 55 50.35 21.02 -50.10
N PHE A 56 49.57 21.73 -50.92
CA PHE A 56 48.16 22.00 -50.65
C PHE A 56 47.32 20.71 -50.51
N LYS A 57 47.49 19.75 -51.43
CA LYS A 57 46.84 18.44 -51.35
C LYS A 57 47.21 17.67 -50.08
N ALA A 58 48.49 17.68 -49.72
CA ALA A 58 48.97 17.04 -48.49
C ALA A 58 48.37 17.71 -47.24
N ALA A 59 48.44 19.04 -47.16
CA ALA A 59 47.86 19.84 -46.08
C ALA A 59 46.36 19.56 -45.92
N ARG A 60 45.59 19.57 -47.02
CA ARG A 60 44.15 19.24 -46.99
C ARG A 60 43.88 17.82 -46.47
N THR A 61 44.75 16.87 -46.79
CA THR A 61 44.62 15.50 -46.33
C THR A 61 44.82 15.44 -44.81
N ILE A 62 45.87 16.08 -44.31
CA ILE A 62 46.16 16.17 -42.87
C ILE A 62 45.00 16.85 -42.12
N GLN A 63 44.57 18.03 -42.59
CA GLN A 63 43.45 18.78 -42.00
C GLN A 63 42.19 17.93 -41.91
N ARG A 64 41.84 17.20 -42.99
CA ARG A 64 40.66 16.32 -43.00
C ARG A 64 40.73 15.25 -41.90
N TYR A 65 41.88 14.62 -41.73
CA TYR A 65 42.06 13.61 -40.69
C TYR A 65 42.01 14.21 -39.30
N PHE A 66 42.63 15.37 -39.10
CA PHE A 66 42.61 16.09 -37.83
C PHE A 66 41.20 16.50 -37.41
N HIS A 67 40.44 17.17 -38.28
CA HIS A 67 39.04 17.52 -37.99
C HIS A 67 38.18 16.29 -37.71
N GLY A 68 38.38 15.21 -38.47
CA GLY A 68 37.68 13.95 -38.22
C GLY A 68 38.04 13.34 -36.86
N TRP A 69 39.30 13.41 -36.44
CA TRP A 69 39.74 12.97 -35.12
C TRP A 69 39.12 13.81 -34.01
N LEU A 70 39.13 15.15 -34.16
CA LEU A 70 38.59 16.08 -33.18
C LEU A 70 37.09 15.84 -32.93
N VAL A 71 36.29 15.71 -34.00
CA VAL A 71 34.85 15.43 -33.90
C VAL A 71 34.58 14.09 -33.20
N ARG A 72 35.33 13.03 -33.57
CA ARG A 72 35.17 11.71 -32.94
C ARG A 72 35.54 11.75 -31.47
N GLU A 73 36.58 12.48 -31.09
CA GLU A 73 36.98 12.61 -29.70
C GLU A 73 35.94 13.36 -28.87
N ASN A 74 35.43 14.49 -29.40
CA ASN A 74 34.36 15.22 -28.72
C ASN A 74 33.08 14.36 -28.56
N TYR A 75 32.70 13.62 -29.61
CA TYR A 75 31.56 12.72 -29.55
C TYR A 75 31.73 11.62 -28.49
N ARG A 76 32.93 11.03 -28.36
CA ARG A 76 33.21 10.07 -27.28
C ARG A 76 33.07 10.69 -25.90
N LYS A 77 33.53 11.93 -25.71
CA LYS A 77 33.39 12.66 -24.43
C LYS A 77 31.92 12.87 -24.10
N LEU A 78 31.12 13.37 -25.05
CA LEU A 78 29.68 13.56 -24.89
C LEU A 78 28.94 12.26 -24.56
N LEU A 79 29.25 11.18 -25.28
CA LEU A 79 28.65 9.87 -25.00
C LEU A 79 28.99 9.37 -23.60
N LYS A 80 30.25 9.48 -23.16
CA LYS A 80 30.65 9.10 -21.80
C LYS A 80 29.87 9.90 -20.76
N SER A 81 29.77 11.21 -20.91
CA SER A 81 29.00 12.08 -20.01
C SER A 81 27.52 11.69 -19.97
N ALA A 82 26.90 11.46 -21.14
CA ALA A 82 25.51 11.02 -21.23
C ALA A 82 25.27 9.68 -20.54
N ILE A 83 26.15 8.70 -20.74
CA ILE A 83 26.07 7.38 -20.10
C ILE A 83 26.17 7.51 -18.58
N ILE A 84 27.05 8.37 -18.06
CA ILE A 84 27.19 8.61 -16.63
C ILE A 84 25.87 9.16 -16.07
N ILE A 85 25.31 10.21 -16.68
CA ILE A 85 24.03 10.80 -16.26
C ILE A 85 22.92 9.75 -16.26
N GLN A 86 22.78 9.00 -17.36
CA GLN A 86 21.76 7.96 -17.48
C GLN A 86 21.93 6.84 -16.43
N LYS A 87 23.17 6.42 -16.15
CA LYS A 87 23.47 5.40 -15.13
C LYS A 87 23.03 5.88 -13.75
N TRP A 88 23.36 7.12 -13.39
CA TRP A 88 22.98 7.70 -12.11
C TRP A 88 21.47 7.87 -12.00
N TRP A 89 20.81 8.32 -13.06
CA TRP A 89 19.35 8.45 -13.07
C TRP A 89 18.65 7.10 -12.83
N ARG A 90 19.04 6.05 -13.57
CA ARG A 90 18.47 4.70 -13.38
C ARG A 90 18.66 4.19 -11.94
N ARG A 91 19.83 4.44 -11.35
CA ARG A 91 20.10 4.09 -9.95
C ARG A 91 19.18 4.84 -9.00
N PHE A 92 19.07 6.16 -9.17
CA PHE A 92 18.23 7.02 -8.34
C PHE A 92 16.75 6.58 -8.41
N GLU A 93 16.24 6.32 -9.61
CA GLU A 93 14.88 5.86 -9.82
C GLU A 93 14.62 4.51 -9.11
N ALA A 94 15.53 3.54 -9.26
CA ALA A 94 15.43 2.25 -8.59
C ALA A 94 15.45 2.38 -7.06
N GLN A 95 16.34 3.23 -6.51
CA GLN A 95 16.40 3.48 -5.07
C GLN A 95 15.10 4.12 -4.55
N ARG A 96 14.55 5.09 -5.29
CA ARG A 96 13.29 5.73 -4.90
C ARG A 96 12.11 4.75 -4.93
N ASN A 97 12.06 3.86 -5.92
CA ASN A 97 11.05 2.81 -5.98
C ASN A 97 11.18 1.84 -4.81
N LEU A 98 12.40 1.39 -4.49
CA LEU A 98 12.65 0.52 -3.34
C LEU A 98 12.16 1.15 -2.02
N LEU A 99 12.46 2.43 -1.79
CA LEU A 99 11.99 3.15 -0.60
C LEU A 99 10.46 3.21 -0.56
N TYR A 100 9.82 3.54 -1.67
CA TYR A 100 8.36 3.60 -1.76
C TYR A 100 7.70 2.23 -1.47
N VAL A 101 8.23 1.15 -2.05
CA VAL A 101 7.73 -0.20 -1.80
C VAL A 101 7.93 -0.58 -0.33
N ALA A 102 9.11 -0.32 0.23
CA ALA A 102 9.39 -0.61 1.64
C ALA A 102 8.47 0.15 2.60
N GLU A 103 8.24 1.44 2.33
CA GLU A 103 7.32 2.28 3.11
C GLU A 103 5.89 1.75 3.05
N SER A 104 5.40 1.41 1.86
CA SER A 104 4.05 0.85 1.70
C SER A 104 3.87 -0.49 2.44
N ALA A 105 4.89 -1.36 2.37
CA ALA A 105 4.88 -2.65 3.06
C ALA A 105 4.88 -2.45 4.59
N LEU A 106 5.72 -1.54 5.09
CA LEU A 106 5.77 -1.19 6.51
C LEU A 106 4.41 -0.64 6.99
N GLN A 107 3.82 0.29 6.23
CA GLN A 107 2.52 0.88 6.59
C GLN A 107 1.44 -0.19 6.65
N SER A 108 1.39 -1.10 5.67
CA SER A 108 0.42 -2.20 5.66
C SER A 108 0.57 -3.14 6.87
N ALA A 109 1.82 -3.48 7.24
CA ALA A 109 2.10 -4.32 8.41
C ALA A 109 1.68 -3.65 9.72
N VAL A 110 1.95 -2.34 9.86
CA VAL A 110 1.55 -1.54 11.03
C VAL A 110 0.03 -1.49 11.16
N LEU A 111 -0.67 -1.20 10.05
CA LEU A 111 -2.14 -1.19 10.04
C LEU A 111 -2.73 -2.57 10.39
N ALA A 112 -2.22 -3.64 9.80
CA ALA A 112 -2.65 -5.01 10.10
C ALA A 112 -2.46 -5.38 11.58
N HIS A 113 -1.38 -4.91 12.21
CA HIS A 113 -1.17 -5.09 13.65
C HIS A 113 -2.27 -4.38 14.46
N TYR A 114 -2.56 -3.11 14.16
CA TYR A 114 -3.60 -2.36 14.85
C TYR A 114 -5.00 -2.93 14.61
N GLU A 115 -5.32 -3.36 13.39
CA GLU A 115 -6.59 -4.03 13.08
C GLU A 115 -6.75 -5.31 13.89
N LYS A 116 -5.70 -6.13 14.00
CA LYS A 116 -5.73 -7.33 14.84
C LYS A 116 -5.95 -6.99 16.31
N SER A 117 -5.26 -5.99 16.85
CA SER A 117 -5.48 -5.54 18.23
C SER A 117 -6.91 -5.01 18.44
N ALA A 118 -7.42 -4.22 17.50
CA ALA A 118 -8.76 -3.67 17.55
C ALA A 118 -9.84 -4.77 17.51
N THR A 119 -9.71 -5.75 16.62
CA THR A 119 -10.64 -6.88 16.55
C THR A 119 -10.65 -7.69 17.85
N LEU A 120 -9.50 -7.92 18.49
CA LEU A 120 -9.43 -8.58 19.81
C LEU A 120 -10.18 -7.80 20.89
N ILE A 121 -9.95 -6.48 20.97
CA ILE A 121 -10.65 -5.63 21.95
C ILE A 121 -12.15 -5.65 21.69
N GLN A 122 -12.56 -5.50 20.43
CA GLN A 122 -13.97 -5.44 20.08
C GLN A 122 -14.70 -6.77 20.30
N THR A 123 -14.07 -7.90 19.96
CA THR A 123 -14.65 -9.23 20.20
C THR A 123 -14.79 -9.52 21.68
N LEU A 124 -13.79 -9.15 22.48
CA LEU A 124 -13.85 -9.25 23.94
C LEU A 124 -14.98 -8.37 24.52
N TYR A 125 -15.08 -7.12 24.08
CA TYR A 125 -16.12 -6.20 24.52
C TYR A 125 -17.52 -6.71 24.17
N ARG A 126 -17.76 -7.12 22.91
CA ARG A 126 -19.04 -7.69 22.47
C ARG A 126 -19.41 -8.90 23.32
N GLY A 127 -18.45 -9.79 23.59
CA GLY A 127 -18.66 -10.95 24.45
C GLY A 127 -19.00 -10.59 25.90
N TRP A 128 -18.28 -9.64 26.50
CA TRP A 128 -18.57 -9.14 27.85
C TRP A 128 -19.96 -8.49 27.93
N TRP A 129 -20.28 -7.61 26.98
CA TRP A 129 -21.55 -6.88 26.95
C TRP A 129 -22.74 -7.85 26.85
N SER A 130 -22.66 -8.84 25.96
CA SER A 130 -23.70 -9.88 25.83
C SER A 130 -23.91 -10.65 27.14
N ARG A 131 -22.84 -11.06 27.84
CA ARG A 131 -22.95 -11.77 29.13
C ARG A 131 -23.51 -10.88 30.24
N LYS A 132 -23.30 -9.57 30.18
CA LYS A 132 -23.80 -8.63 31.17
C LYS A 132 -25.27 -8.26 30.97
N HIS A 133 -25.72 -8.11 29.73
CA HIS A 133 -27.02 -7.51 29.40
C HIS A 133 -28.02 -8.44 28.72
N ILE A 134 -27.58 -9.38 27.89
CA ILE A 134 -28.50 -10.30 27.18
C ILE A 134 -28.80 -11.51 28.05
N PHE A 135 -27.81 -12.03 28.76
CA PHE A 135 -27.92 -13.21 29.60
C PHE A 135 -27.97 -12.86 31.08
N ASP A 136 -28.90 -11.99 31.49
CA ASP A 136 -29.13 -11.77 32.91
C ASP A 136 -29.86 -12.99 33.53
N LEU A 137 -29.07 -14.04 33.78
CA LEU A 137 -29.51 -15.27 34.43
C LEU A 137 -30.05 -15.00 35.84
N THR A 138 -29.72 -13.85 36.44
CA THR A 138 -30.27 -13.48 37.75
C THR A 138 -31.74 -13.09 37.63
N MET A 139 -32.10 -12.35 36.57
CA MET A 139 -33.49 -12.02 36.26
C MET A 139 -34.28 -13.23 35.79
N LEU A 140 -33.70 -14.11 34.97
CA LEU A 140 -34.40 -15.35 34.60
C LEU A 140 -34.68 -16.23 35.83
N LYS A 141 -33.72 -16.36 36.74
CA LYS A 141 -33.91 -17.11 37.99
C LYS A 141 -34.96 -16.47 38.89
N SER A 142 -35.01 -15.14 38.99
CA SER A 142 -36.02 -14.47 39.81
C SER A 142 -37.43 -14.69 39.26
N VAL A 143 -37.61 -14.64 37.94
CA VAL A 143 -38.89 -14.98 37.27
C VAL A 143 -39.27 -16.45 37.50
N GLN A 144 -38.32 -17.38 37.36
CA GLN A 144 -38.58 -18.81 37.64
C GLN A 144 -39.03 -19.05 39.09
N ILE A 145 -38.37 -18.42 40.06
CA ILE A 145 -38.74 -18.52 41.48
C ILE A 145 -40.12 -17.93 41.74
N MET A 146 -40.46 -16.80 41.09
CA MET A 146 -41.76 -16.16 41.19
C MET A 146 -42.88 -17.07 40.66
N LEU A 147 -42.72 -17.58 39.43
CA LEU A 147 -43.70 -18.50 38.82
C LEU A 147 -43.86 -19.80 39.61
N ALA A 148 -42.76 -20.37 40.13
CA ALA A 148 -42.84 -21.55 40.99
C ALA A 148 -43.60 -21.27 42.31
N LYS A 149 -43.38 -20.09 42.91
CA LYS A 149 -44.12 -19.66 44.10
C LYS A 149 -45.61 -19.47 43.81
N ASP A 150 -45.94 -18.85 42.68
CA ASP A 150 -47.32 -18.60 42.27
C ASP A 150 -48.06 -19.92 41.95
N LEU A 151 -47.37 -20.89 41.33
CA LEU A 151 -47.88 -22.25 41.12
C LEU A 151 -48.17 -22.97 42.45
N ILE A 152 -47.27 -22.87 43.43
CA ILE A 152 -47.50 -23.46 44.77
C ILE A 152 -48.70 -22.79 45.44
N HIS A 153 -48.81 -21.46 45.33
CA HIS A 153 -49.90 -20.70 45.94
C HIS A 153 -51.26 -21.03 45.30
N SER A 154 -51.33 -21.13 43.97
CA SER A 154 -52.54 -21.52 43.24
C SER A 154 -52.95 -22.96 43.55
N LEU A 155 -51.98 -23.89 43.59
CA LEU A 155 -52.22 -25.28 44.00
C LEU A 155 -52.74 -25.36 45.43
N LEU A 156 -52.12 -24.65 46.38
CA LEU A 156 -52.55 -24.64 47.78
C LEU A 156 -53.99 -24.11 47.91
N LYS A 157 -54.33 -23.05 47.18
CA LYS A 157 -55.68 -22.47 47.15
C LYS A 157 -56.71 -23.45 46.57
N TYR A 158 -56.36 -24.13 45.48
CA TYR A 158 -57.19 -25.18 44.88
C TYR A 158 -57.40 -26.34 45.87
N LEU A 159 -56.32 -26.89 46.43
CA LEU A 159 -56.39 -27.98 47.41
C LEU A 159 -57.18 -27.60 48.66
N HIS A 160 -57.06 -26.37 49.13
CA HIS A 160 -57.84 -25.87 50.27
C HIS A 160 -59.34 -25.79 49.95
N ALA A 161 -59.72 -25.37 48.74
CA ALA A 161 -61.11 -25.37 48.29
C ALA A 161 -61.64 -26.82 48.15
N THR A 162 -60.83 -27.72 47.60
CA THR A 162 -61.20 -29.12 47.36
C THR A 162 -61.21 -29.96 48.64
N LYS A 163 -60.48 -29.55 49.69
CA LYS A 163 -60.45 -30.23 51.00
C LYS A 163 -61.83 -30.35 51.67
N ASN A 164 -62.75 -29.44 51.36
CA ASN A 164 -64.12 -29.46 51.89
C ASN A 164 -65.09 -30.27 50.99
N SER A 165 -64.62 -30.79 49.86
CA SER A 165 -65.36 -31.70 48.97
C SER A 165 -64.83 -33.13 49.10
N GLU A 166 -65.68 -34.14 48.93
CA GLU A 166 -65.35 -35.57 49.15
C GLU A 166 -64.37 -36.18 48.12
N MET A 167 -63.78 -35.36 47.24
CA MET A 167 -62.85 -35.83 46.21
C MET A 167 -61.41 -35.82 46.74
N LEU A 168 -60.73 -36.97 46.66
CA LEU A 168 -59.31 -37.06 47.01
C LEU A 168 -58.44 -36.29 45.98
N PRO A 169 -57.56 -35.38 46.43
CA PRO A 169 -56.64 -34.70 45.52
C PRO A 169 -55.62 -35.69 44.93
N GLY A 170 -55.60 -35.81 43.59
CA GLY A 170 -54.68 -36.67 42.85
C GLY A 170 -53.67 -35.92 41.99
N ILE A 171 -52.84 -36.66 41.24
CA ILE A 171 -51.81 -36.12 40.32
C ILE A 171 -52.43 -35.23 39.22
N TYR A 172 -53.70 -35.47 38.87
CA TYR A 172 -54.44 -34.69 37.88
C TYR A 172 -54.91 -33.31 38.38
N THR A 173 -54.76 -33.01 39.68
CA THR A 173 -55.17 -31.71 40.29
C THR A 173 -54.53 -30.49 39.62
N ILE A 174 -53.32 -30.63 39.06
CA ILE A 174 -52.64 -29.57 38.31
C ILE A 174 -53.30 -29.34 36.94
N ARG A 175 -53.82 -30.41 36.32
CA ARG A 175 -54.47 -30.37 35.01
C ARG A 175 -55.91 -29.86 35.10
N ASP A 176 -56.58 -30.15 36.20
CA ASP A 176 -57.98 -29.77 36.43
C ASP A 176 -58.12 -28.28 36.76
N SER A 177 -57.09 -27.66 37.34
CA SER A 177 -57.02 -26.22 37.59
C SER A 177 -56.39 -25.49 36.40
N SER A 178 -57.20 -24.76 35.62
CA SER A 178 -56.73 -23.98 34.47
C SER A 178 -55.62 -23.00 34.84
N ILE A 179 -55.70 -22.38 36.02
CA ILE A 179 -54.73 -21.41 36.53
C ILE A 179 -53.39 -22.08 36.88
N CYS A 180 -53.43 -23.30 37.45
CA CYS A 180 -52.21 -24.04 37.75
C CYS A 180 -51.53 -24.54 36.46
N LEU A 181 -52.32 -24.94 35.46
CA LEU A 181 -51.80 -25.40 34.18
C LEU A 181 -51.11 -24.27 33.41
N GLU A 182 -51.74 -23.09 33.33
CA GLU A 182 -51.18 -21.91 32.65
C GLU A 182 -49.85 -21.46 33.29
N THR A 183 -49.82 -21.33 34.63
CA THR A 183 -48.59 -20.96 35.36
C THR A 183 -47.49 -22.01 35.24
N LEU A 184 -47.83 -23.29 35.13
CA LEU A 184 -46.87 -24.37 34.85
C LEU A 184 -46.33 -24.28 33.42
N GLU A 185 -47.17 -24.02 32.42
CA GLU A 185 -46.75 -23.87 31.02
C GLU A 185 -45.80 -22.68 30.85
N GLU A 186 -46.10 -21.54 31.48
CA GLU A 186 -45.21 -20.38 31.53
C GLU A 186 -43.86 -20.72 32.20
N LEU A 187 -43.90 -21.41 33.33
CA LEU A 187 -42.68 -21.87 34.02
C LEU A 187 -41.86 -22.81 33.13
N MET A 188 -42.50 -23.77 32.45
CA MET A 188 -41.82 -24.68 31.51
C MET A 188 -41.21 -23.93 30.32
N ALA A 189 -41.88 -22.89 29.81
CA ALA A 189 -41.35 -22.05 28.74
C ALA A 189 -40.05 -21.35 29.18
N THR A 190 -39.96 -20.90 30.44
CA THR A 190 -38.71 -20.31 30.96
C THR A 190 -37.55 -21.30 31.06
N PHE A 191 -37.81 -22.61 31.23
CA PHE A 191 -36.78 -23.64 31.20
C PHE A 191 -36.28 -23.94 29.77
N GLY A 192 -37.12 -23.74 28.76
CA GLY A 192 -36.75 -23.83 27.35
C GLY A 192 -35.72 -22.76 26.91
N PHE A 193 -35.58 -21.66 27.65
CA PHE A 193 -34.67 -20.56 27.32
C PHE A 193 -33.18 -20.97 27.20
N ARG A 194 -32.73 -21.98 27.97
CA ARG A 194 -31.37 -22.53 27.82
C ARG A 194 -31.18 -23.26 26.49
N TYR A 195 -32.20 -23.98 26.03
CA TYR A 195 -32.14 -24.80 24.83
C TYR A 195 -32.08 -23.95 23.55
N TYR A 196 -32.87 -22.88 23.49
CA TYR A 196 -32.88 -21.98 22.33
C TYR A 196 -31.59 -21.15 22.19
N ASN A 197 -30.95 -20.77 23.29
CA ASN A 197 -29.67 -20.04 23.26
C ASN A 197 -28.50 -20.92 22.78
N ASP A 198 -28.48 -22.20 23.14
CA ASP A 198 -27.45 -23.12 22.67
C ASP A 198 -27.57 -23.32 21.14
N HIS A 199 -28.79 -23.50 20.63
CA HIS A 199 -29.06 -23.60 19.19
C HIS A 199 -28.73 -22.31 18.40
N ALA A 200 -29.00 -21.12 18.97
CA ALA A 200 -28.62 -19.85 18.35
C ALA A 200 -27.09 -19.69 18.23
N CYS A 201 -26.33 -20.20 19.22
CA CYS A 201 -24.86 -20.24 19.20
C CYS A 201 -24.31 -21.17 18.11
N TYR A 202 -24.94 -22.32 17.87
CA TYR A 202 -24.55 -23.25 16.80
C TYR A 202 -24.76 -22.66 15.39
N LYS A 203 -25.88 -21.97 15.16
CA LYS A 203 -26.22 -21.39 13.84
C LYS A 203 -25.29 -20.24 13.42
N MET A 204 -24.75 -19.49 14.38
CA MET A 204 -23.75 -18.45 14.13
C MET A 204 -22.36 -19.01 13.77
N LYS A 205 -22.03 -20.24 14.16
CA LYS A 205 -20.76 -20.89 13.81
C LYS A 205 -20.74 -21.49 12.41
N GLU A 206 -21.90 -21.83 11.84
CA GLU A 206 -22.01 -22.32 10.45
C GLU A 206 -21.99 -21.20 9.40
N THR A 207 -22.21 -19.96 9.81
CA THR A 207 -22.34 -18.79 8.93
C THR A 207 -21.11 -17.88 8.90
N LEU A 208 -20.07 -18.24 9.66
CA LEU A 208 -18.74 -17.61 9.70
C LEU A 208 -17.70 -18.52 9.05
#